data_AF-A0A2T1HU48-F1
#
_entry.id   AF-A0A2T1HU48-F1
#
_cell.length_a   1.000
_cell.length_b   1.000
_cell.length_c   1.000
_cell.angle_alpha   90.00
_cell.angle_beta   90.00
_cell.angle_gamma   90.00
#
_symmetry.space_group_name_H-M   'P 1'
#
loop_
_entity.id
_entity.type
_entity.pdbx_description
1 polymer ?
#
loop_
_entity_poly.entity_id
_entity_poly.type
_entity_poly.pdbx_seq_one_letter_code
_entity_poly.pdbx_strand_id
1 'polypeptide(L)'
;MPDKQQRSNRGFASMDESKQRDIARKGGESVPNEKRSFSRNPQLAAEAGRKGGRSVAPESRSFSRDPKLAAEAGRKGGEASHSRRMKNAEAGQR
;
A
#
# COMPACT_ATOMS: atom_id res chain seq x y z
N MET A 1 -4.99 23.47 -33.27
CA MET A 1 -5.57 22.82 -32.08
C MET A 1 -4.77 21.55 -31.83
N PRO A 2 -4.21 21.29 -30.64
CA PRO A 2 -3.45 20.06 -30.42
C PRO A 2 -4.39 18.85 -30.34
N ASP A 3 -4.08 17.81 -31.11
CA ASP A 3 -4.82 16.55 -31.16
C ASP A 3 -4.89 15.88 -29.77
N LYS A 4 -6.12 15.56 -29.36
CA LYS A 4 -6.44 14.93 -28.09
C LYS A 4 -5.88 13.51 -28.11
N GLN A 5 -4.68 13.31 -27.56
CA GLN A 5 -3.98 12.02 -27.51
C GLN A 5 -4.93 10.90 -27.03
N GLN A 6 -5.36 10.07 -27.96
CA GLN A 6 -6.17 8.89 -27.72
C GLN A 6 -5.28 7.92 -26.92
N ARG A 7 -5.50 7.83 -25.60
CA ARG A 7 -4.75 6.89 -24.76
C ARG A 7 -5.04 5.48 -25.28
N SER A 8 -4.03 4.80 -25.80
CA SER A 8 -4.20 3.42 -26.24
C SER A 8 -4.64 2.55 -25.06
N ASN A 9 -5.55 1.60 -25.27
CA ASN A 9 -6.01 0.61 -24.27
C ASN A 9 -4.89 -0.39 -23.87
N ARG A 10 -3.66 0.09 -23.73
CA ARG A 10 -2.46 -0.68 -23.43
C ARG A 10 -1.91 -0.26 -22.08
N GLY A 11 -1.41 -1.25 -21.34
CA GLY A 11 -0.78 -1.03 -20.04
C GLY A 11 -1.68 -1.38 -18.87
N PHE A 12 -1.08 -1.36 -17.69
CA PHE A 12 -1.67 -1.86 -16.45
C PHE A 12 -2.96 -1.12 -16.05
N ALA A 13 -3.03 0.19 -16.29
CA ALA A 13 -4.18 1.01 -15.95
C ALA A 13 -5.38 0.84 -16.92
N SER A 14 -5.17 0.20 -18.07
CA SER A 14 -6.23 -0.08 -19.06
C SER A 14 -6.81 -1.49 -18.92
N MET A 15 -6.31 -2.30 -17.97
CA MET A 15 -6.84 -3.64 -17.69
C MET A 15 -8.04 -3.57 -16.75
N ASP A 16 -8.85 -4.64 -16.75
CA ASP A 16 -9.94 -4.81 -15.79
C ASP A 16 -9.43 -4.78 -14.34
N GLU A 17 -10.21 -4.17 -13.44
CA GLU A 17 -9.81 -3.99 -12.04
C GLU A 17 -9.46 -5.31 -11.32
N SER A 18 -10.19 -6.39 -11.63
CA SER A 18 -9.92 -7.71 -11.05
C SER A 18 -8.53 -8.19 -11.46
N LYS A 19 -8.20 -8.08 -12.75
CA LYS A 19 -6.89 -8.46 -13.30
C LYS A 19 -5.77 -7.58 -12.76
N GLN A 20 -6.04 -6.28 -12.59
CA GLN A 20 -5.11 -5.33 -11.99
C GLN A 20 -4.78 -5.72 -10.54
N ARG A 21 -5.81 -6.04 -9.75
CA ARG A 21 -5.64 -6.50 -8.35
C ARG A 21 -4.88 -7.82 -8.28
N ASP A 22 -5.16 -8.77 -9.16
CA ASP A 22 -4.47 -10.06 -9.19
C ASP A 22 -3.00 -9.93 -9.53
N ILE A 23 -2.65 -9.09 -10.51
CA ILE A 23 -1.26 -8.80 -10.86
C ILE A 23 -0.57 -8.04 -9.72
N ALA A 24 -1.22 -7.06 -9.10
CA ALA A 24 -0.66 -6.34 -7.94
C ALA A 24 -0.42 -7.28 -6.75
N ARG A 25 -1.36 -8.20 -6.48
CA ARG A 25 -1.22 -9.23 -5.44
C ARG A 25 -0.05 -10.15 -5.74
N LYS A 26 0.01 -10.71 -6.95
CA LYS A 26 1.12 -11.58 -7.40
C LYS A 26 2.46 -10.86 -7.31
N GLY A 27 2.55 -9.61 -7.76
CA GLY A 27 3.77 -8.81 -7.66
C GLY A 27 4.23 -8.60 -6.22
N GLY A 28 3.29 -8.41 -5.29
CA GLY A 28 3.58 -8.34 -3.86
C GLY A 28 3.98 -9.68 -3.26
N GLU A 29 3.38 -10.79 -3.71
CA GLU A 29 3.65 -12.17 -3.27
C GLU A 29 4.95 -12.75 -3.82
N SER A 30 5.46 -12.27 -4.96
CA SER A 30 6.68 -12.76 -5.62
C SER A 30 7.90 -12.80 -4.71
N VAL A 31 7.94 -11.96 -3.68
CA VAL A 31 9.01 -11.97 -2.68
C VAL A 31 8.45 -12.54 -1.37
N PRO A 32 9.02 -13.65 -0.83
CA PRO A 32 8.67 -14.14 0.49
C PRO A 32 8.76 -13.05 1.53
N ASN A 33 7.86 -13.06 2.52
CA ASN A 33 7.74 -11.97 3.49
C ASN A 33 9.08 -11.68 4.20
N GLU A 34 9.87 -12.70 4.49
CA GLU A 34 11.17 -12.62 5.16
C GLU A 34 12.23 -11.91 4.31
N LYS A 35 12.06 -11.96 2.98
CA LYS A 35 12.98 -11.36 2.00
C LYS A 35 12.51 -9.99 1.51
N ARG A 36 11.31 -9.54 1.88
CA ARG A 36 10.80 -8.20 1.49
C ARG A 36 11.58 -7.10 2.21
N SER A 37 12.06 -6.10 1.47
CA SER A 37 12.83 -4.97 2.00
C SER A 37 12.10 -4.24 3.14
N PHE A 38 10.79 -4.05 3.01
CA PHE A 38 9.95 -3.39 4.01
C PHE A 38 9.67 -4.25 5.26
N SER A 39 9.74 -5.58 5.15
CA SER A 39 9.59 -6.48 6.30
C SER A 39 10.90 -6.62 7.08
N ARG A 40 12.05 -6.54 6.40
CA ARG A 40 13.38 -6.59 7.04
C ARG A 40 13.77 -5.27 7.71
N ASN A 41 13.32 -4.15 7.16
CA ASN A 41 13.64 -2.82 7.68
C ASN A 41 12.35 -2.01 7.87
N PRO A 42 11.76 -2.04 9.08
CA PRO A 42 10.55 -1.28 9.41
C PRO A 42 10.75 0.23 9.22
N GLN A 43 11.94 0.74 9.49
CA GLN A 43 12.30 2.14 9.32
C GLN A 43 12.20 2.52 7.86
N LEU A 44 12.76 1.72 6.94
CA LEU A 44 12.63 1.95 5.49
C LEU A 44 11.15 2.04 5.05
N ALA A 45 10.29 1.16 5.58
CA ALA A 45 8.86 1.19 5.29
C ALA A 45 8.20 2.49 5.82
N ALA A 46 8.54 2.90 7.04
CA ALA A 46 8.04 4.14 7.63
C ALA A 46 8.53 5.38 6.87
N GLU A 47 9.81 5.40 6.45
CA GLU A 47 10.40 6.48 5.66
C GLU A 47 9.76 6.60 4.27
N ALA A 48 9.57 5.48 3.59
CA ALA A 48 8.91 5.43 2.30
C ALA A 48 7.46 5.91 2.40
N GLY A 49 6.71 5.46 3.42
CA GLY A 49 5.36 5.92 3.71
C GLY A 49 5.30 7.43 3.99
N ARG A 50 6.21 7.94 4.84
CA ARG A 50 6.33 9.37 5.15
C ARG A 50 6.66 10.20 3.91
N LYS A 51 7.56 9.72 3.04
CA LYS A 51 7.91 10.39 1.78
C LYS A 51 6.74 10.42 0.82
N GLY A 52 6.01 9.31 0.67
CA GLY A 52 4.81 9.24 -0.17
C GLY A 52 3.69 10.15 0.33
N GLY A 53 3.50 10.27 1.65
CA GLY A 53 2.50 11.17 2.24
C GLY A 53 2.85 12.66 2.14
N ARG A 54 4.08 13.00 1.78
CA ARG A 54 4.53 14.40 1.59
C ARG A 54 4.28 14.93 0.17
N SER A 55 3.85 14.09 -0.78
CA SER A 55 3.54 14.51 -2.15
C SER A 55 2.37 15.49 -2.26
N VAL A 56 1.59 15.65 -1.18
CA VAL A 56 0.48 16.60 -1.07
C VAL A 56 0.77 17.65 0.01
N ALA A 57 0.48 18.91 -0.32
CA ALA A 57 0.55 20.04 0.61
C ALA A 57 -0.30 19.73 1.87
N PRO A 58 0.18 20.07 3.09
CA PRO A 58 -0.48 19.71 4.35
C PRO A 58 -1.98 20.01 4.41
N GLU A 59 -2.42 21.10 3.78
CA GLU A 59 -3.79 21.62 3.75
C GLU A 59 -4.69 20.86 2.76
N SER A 60 -4.07 20.17 1.80
CA SER A 60 -4.74 19.38 0.77
C SER A 60 -4.68 17.87 1.02
N ARG A 61 -4.12 17.43 2.16
CA ARG A 61 -4.09 16.02 2.54
C ARG A 61 -5.48 15.57 2.96
N SER A 62 -5.95 14.45 2.40
CA SER A 62 -7.21 13.81 2.81
C SER A 62 -7.24 13.54 4.32
N PHE A 63 -6.09 13.20 4.91
CA PHE A 63 -5.94 12.96 6.35
C PHE A 63 -6.04 14.22 7.23
N SER A 64 -5.72 15.40 6.68
CA SER A 64 -5.89 16.69 7.40
C SER A 64 -7.32 17.21 7.30
N ARG A 65 -8.03 16.86 6.22
CA ARG A 65 -9.42 17.29 5.98
C ARG A 65 -10.44 16.39 6.67
N ASP A 66 -10.14 15.10 6.80
CA ASP A 66 -11.02 14.12 7.45
C ASP A 66 -10.24 13.33 8.53
N PRO A 67 -10.36 13.74 9.81
CA PRO A 67 -9.76 13.02 10.92
C PRO A 67 -10.27 11.58 11.08
N LYS A 68 -11.52 11.29 10.68
CA LYS A 68 -12.08 9.93 10.78
C LYS A 68 -11.41 9.01 9.78
N LEU A 69 -11.22 9.48 8.54
CA LEU A 69 -10.47 8.75 7.52
C LEU A 69 -9.03 8.45 7.96
N ALA A 70 -8.37 9.42 8.60
CA ALA A 70 -7.02 9.22 9.14
C ALA A 70 -6.99 8.17 10.26
N ALA A 71 -7.94 8.24 11.18
CA ALA A 71 -8.06 7.26 12.26
C ALA A 71 -8.37 5.85 11.73
N GLU A 72 -9.24 5.73 10.74
CA GLU A 72 -9.59 4.44 10.13
C GLU A 72 -8.40 3.83 9.38
N ALA A 73 -7.68 4.62 8.59
CA ALA A 73 -6.47 4.18 7.91
C ALA A 73 -5.38 3.75 8.91
N GLY A 74 -5.20 4.51 9.99
CA GLY A 74 -4.29 4.19 11.08
C GLY A 74 -4.66 2.88 11.79
N ARG A 75 -5.93 2.72 12.15
CA ARG A 75 -6.47 1.49 12.76
C ARG A 75 -6.24 0.29 11.87
N LYS A 76 -6.60 0.36 10.59
CA LYS A 76 -6.42 -0.74 9.62
C LYS A 76 -4.94 -1.12 9.46
N GLY A 77 -4.04 -0.13 9.45
CA GLY A 77 -2.59 -0.37 9.47
C GLY A 77 -2.10 -1.07 10.74
N GLY A 78 -2.65 -0.69 11.89
CA GLY A 78 -2.41 -1.33 13.18
C GLY A 78 -2.91 -2.78 13.22
N GLU A 79 -4.15 -3.03 12.81
CA GLU A 79 -4.77 -4.36 12.73
C GLU A 79 -3.97 -5.32 11.84
N ALA A 80 -3.50 -4.86 10.67
CA ALA A 80 -2.66 -5.67 9.78
C ALA A 80 -1.30 -6.03 10.41
N SER A 81 -0.81 -5.22 11.34
CA SER A 81 0.42 -5.49 12.09
C SER A 81 0.15 -6.42 13.28
N HIS A 82 -0.99 -6.23 13.96
CA HIS A 82 -1.38 -7.04 15.11
C HIS A 82 -1.81 -8.45 14.71
N SER A 83 -2.59 -8.59 13.63
CA SER A 83 -2.96 -9.88 13.06
C SER A 83 -1.74 -10.69 12.62
N ARG A 84 -0.71 -10.05 12.04
CA ARG A 84 0.56 -10.72 11.72
C ARG A 84 1.31 -11.18 12.96
N ARG A 85 1.32 -10.37 14.03
CA ARG A 85 1.97 -10.73 15.30
C ARG A 85 1.27 -11.90 15.99
N MET A 86 -0.06 -11.94 15.97
CA MET A 86 -0.84 -13.05 16.53
C MET A 86 -0.59 -14.36 15.77
N LYS A 87 -0.61 -14.33 14.42
CA LYS A 87 -0.30 -15.52 13.60
C LYS A 87 1.12 -16.06 13.85
N ASN A 88 2.11 -15.17 13.99
CA ASN A 88 3.48 -15.57 14.28
C ASN A 88 3.63 -16.15 15.70
N ALA A 89 2.87 -15.65 16.69
CA ALA A 89 2.88 -16.17 18.04
C ALA A 89 2.23 -17.57 18.15
N GLU A 90 1.20 -17.84 17.34
CA GLU A 90 0.52 -19.14 17.27
C GLU A 90 1.35 -20.18 16.51
N ALA A 91 2.07 -19.76 15.45
CA ALA A 91 2.95 -20.65 14.68
C ALA A 91 4.26 -21.05 15.42
N GLY A 92 4.67 -20.30 16.45
CA GLY A 92 5.86 -20.59 17.26
C GLY A 92 5.64 -21.53 18.45
N GLN A 93 4.43 -22.10 18.60
CA GLN A 93 4.07 -23.04 19.68
C GLN A 93 3.95 -24.50 19.20
N ARG A 94 4.55 -24.85 18.05
CA ARG A 94 4.63 -26.22 17.54
C ARG A 94 6.06 -26.61 17.24
#